data_AF-A0A2H0WCX8-F1
#
_entry.id   AF-A0A2H0WCX8-F1
#
_cell.length_a   1.000
_cell.length_b   1.000
_cell.length_c   1.000
_cell.angle_alpha   90.00
_cell.angle_beta   90.00
_cell.angle_gamma   90.00
#
_symmetry.space_group_name_H-M   'P 1'
#
loop_
_entity.id
_entity.type
_entity.pdbx_description
1 polymer ?
#
loop_
_entity_poly.entity_id
_entity_poly.type
_entity_poly.pdbx_seq_one_letter_code
_entity_poly.pdbx_strand_id
1 'polypeptide(L)'
;MPLAGLIQILLKPRLLTVMSAVGMFLMTPVADAQYVPQTVAFQGYLTNSTGTAITATTDLRFGIYIDSSRVWYADYASVAFSAGRFSVALGD
;
A
#
# COMPACT_ATOMS: atom_id res chain seq x y z
N MET A 1 -40.92 9.78 -67.17
CA MET A 1 -42.33 9.55 -66.73
C MET A 1 -42.67 8.13 -67.16
N PRO A 2 -43.04 7.21 -66.24
CA PRO A 2 -44.27 7.31 -65.46
C PRO A 2 -44.13 7.05 -63.95
N LEU A 3 -45.17 7.52 -63.26
CA LEU A 3 -45.55 7.32 -61.88
C LEU A 3 -46.50 6.11 -61.80
N ALA A 4 -46.36 5.27 -60.76
CA ALA A 4 -47.42 4.56 -60.01
C ALA A 4 -47.00 3.14 -59.60
N GLY A 5 -47.08 2.85 -58.30
CA GLY A 5 -46.84 1.52 -57.73
C GLY A 5 -46.81 1.52 -56.21
N LEU A 6 -47.96 1.80 -55.61
CA LEU A 6 -48.21 1.96 -54.17
C LEU A 6 -48.23 0.60 -53.43
N ILE A 7 -47.67 0.60 -52.20
CA ILE A 7 -48.01 -0.24 -51.02
C ILE A 7 -47.73 -1.76 -51.06
N GLN A 8 -46.73 -2.19 -50.29
CA GLN A 8 -47.01 -3.10 -49.17
C GLN A 8 -46.22 -2.73 -47.92
N ILE A 9 -46.98 -2.25 -46.94
CA ILE A 9 -46.60 -2.11 -45.54
C ILE A 9 -46.37 -3.50 -44.97
N LEU A 10 -45.15 -3.79 -44.50
CA LEU A 10 -44.99 -4.71 -43.37
C LEU A 10 -43.97 -4.13 -42.39
N LEU A 11 -44.54 -3.34 -41.48
CA LEU A 11 -43.97 -2.91 -40.22
C LEU A 11 -43.32 -4.12 -39.50
N LYS A 12 -42.00 -4.14 -39.37
CA LYS A 12 -41.31 -5.03 -38.42
C LYS A 12 -40.67 -4.16 -37.32
N PRO A 13 -41.39 -3.95 -36.20
CA PRO A 13 -40.83 -3.26 -35.06
C PRO A 13 -39.95 -4.22 -34.24
N ARG A 14 -39.07 -3.62 -33.44
CA ARG A 14 -38.17 -4.18 -32.40
C ARG A 14 -36.72 -4.20 -32.88
N LEU A 15 -35.98 -3.10 -32.75
CA LEU A 15 -35.52 -2.52 -31.48
C LEU A 15 -35.09 -3.62 -30.49
N LEU A 16 -33.81 -4.00 -30.52
CA LEU A 16 -33.07 -4.21 -29.28
C LEU A 16 -31.56 -4.09 -29.53
N THR A 17 -31.10 -2.84 -29.40
CA THR A 17 -29.89 -2.43 -28.68
C THR A 17 -29.08 -3.57 -28.05
N VAL A 18 -27.96 -3.94 -28.67
CA VAL A 18 -26.87 -4.64 -27.99
C VAL A 18 -25.83 -3.57 -27.63
N MET A 19 -26.09 -2.82 -26.57
CA MET A 19 -25.11 -1.89 -26.01
C MET A 19 -24.22 -2.64 -25.01
N SER A 20 -22.94 -2.71 -25.37
CA SER A 20 -21.74 -2.99 -24.57
C SER A 20 -21.95 -3.26 -23.08
N ALA A 21 -21.89 -4.54 -22.70
CA ALA A 21 -21.60 -4.96 -21.33
C ALA A 21 -20.19 -5.57 -21.26
N VAL A 22 -19.16 -4.78 -21.61
CA VAL A 22 -17.75 -5.17 -21.42
C VAL A 22 -17.01 -3.96 -20.85
N GLY A 23 -17.17 -3.73 -19.55
CA GLY A 23 -16.57 -2.58 -18.87
C GLY A 23 -16.54 -2.69 -17.35
N MET A 24 -16.72 -3.88 -16.79
CA MET A 24 -16.50 -4.15 -15.36
C MET A 24 -15.51 -5.30 -15.24
N PHE A 25 -14.27 -5.04 -15.64
CA PHE A 25 -13.17 -5.94 -15.34
C PHE A 25 -12.16 -5.20 -14.45
N LEU A 26 -12.24 -5.54 -13.16
CA LEU A 26 -11.17 -5.50 -12.17
C LEU A 26 -10.68 -4.12 -11.70
N MET A 27 -11.49 -3.46 -10.86
CA MET A 27 -10.91 -2.75 -9.72
C MET A 27 -10.85 -3.73 -8.54
N THR A 28 -9.90 -4.65 -8.55
CA THR A 28 -9.57 -5.39 -7.33
C THR A 28 -8.94 -4.39 -6.37
N PRO A 29 -9.46 -4.23 -5.13
CA PRO A 29 -8.75 -3.45 -4.13
C PRO A 29 -7.37 -4.10 -3.94
N VAL A 30 -6.32 -3.33 -4.23
CA VAL A 30 -4.98 -3.71 -3.81
C VAL A 30 -4.99 -3.49 -2.30
N ALA A 31 -5.17 -4.55 -1.54
CA ALA A 31 -4.94 -4.48 -0.10
C ALA A 31 -3.44 -4.24 0.06
N ASP A 32 -3.05 -3.05 0.50
CA ASP A 32 -1.71 -2.84 1.03
C ASP A 32 -1.55 -3.80 2.21
N ALA A 33 -0.82 -4.91 1.98
CA ALA A 33 -0.45 -5.79 3.06
C ALA A 33 0.39 -4.97 4.02
N GLN A 34 -0.20 -4.56 5.14
CA GLN A 34 0.51 -3.87 6.19
C GLN A 34 1.46 -4.91 6.80
N TYR A 35 2.70 -4.92 6.33
CA TYR A 35 3.77 -5.79 6.81
C TYR A 35 4.17 -5.34 8.21
N VAL A 36 3.29 -5.55 9.19
CA VAL A 36 3.67 -5.43 10.59
C VAL A 36 4.51 -6.66 10.90
N PRO A 37 5.79 -6.51 11.26
CA PRO A 37 6.60 -7.63 11.71
C PRO A 37 5.90 -8.30 12.89
N GLN A 38 6.06 -9.61 13.03
CA GLN A 38 5.87 -10.21 14.35
C GLN A 38 6.79 -9.50 15.35
N THR A 39 6.39 -9.41 16.62
CA THR A 39 7.17 -8.71 17.63
C THR A 39 8.62 -9.20 17.65
N VAL A 40 9.59 -8.32 17.35
CA VAL A 40 11.03 -8.62 17.38
C VAL A 40 11.70 -7.81 18.48
N ALA A 41 12.39 -8.49 19.40
CA ALA A 41 13.29 -7.82 20.34
C ALA A 41 14.57 -7.39 19.61
N PHE A 42 14.70 -6.09 19.34
CA PHE A 42 15.85 -5.51 18.66
C PHE A 42 16.76 -4.80 19.67
N GLN A 43 18.03 -5.20 19.68
CA GLN A 43 19.07 -4.62 20.54
C GLN A 43 20.17 -4.03 19.68
N GLY A 44 20.70 -2.89 20.10
CA GLY A 44 21.76 -2.22 19.35
C GLY A 44 22.76 -1.49 20.23
N TYR A 45 23.80 -0.98 19.58
CA TYR A 45 24.86 -0.19 20.19
C TYR A 45 25.10 1.06 19.37
N LEU A 46 25.13 2.23 20.02
CA LEU A 46 25.34 3.51 19.38
C LEU A 46 26.46 4.30 20.07
N THR A 47 27.37 4.82 19.25
CA THR A 47 28.42 5.74 19.65
C THR A 47 28.23 7.08 18.98
N ASN A 48 28.80 8.14 19.56
CA ASN A 48 28.92 9.43 18.89
C ASN A 48 30.04 9.41 17.82
N SER A 49 30.29 10.56 17.19
CA SER A 49 31.34 10.72 16.16
C SER A 49 32.77 10.50 16.66
N THR A 50 33.01 10.53 17.98
CA THR A 50 34.31 10.26 18.59
C THR A 50 34.47 8.81 19.05
N GLY A 51 33.48 7.95 18.78
CA GLY A 51 33.47 6.54 19.21
C GLY A 51 33.07 6.34 20.68
N THR A 52 32.65 7.39 21.38
CA THR A 52 32.19 7.30 22.76
C THR A 52 30.77 6.76 22.80
N ALA A 53 30.54 5.75 23.63
CA ALA A 53 29.23 5.16 23.85
C ALA A 53 28.23 6.20 24.36
N ILE A 54 27.03 6.25 23.76
CA ILE A 54 26.01 7.21 24.17
C ILE A 54 25.32 6.74 25.46
N THR A 55 25.14 7.65 26.41
CA THR A 55 24.27 7.45 27.58
C THR A 55 23.28 8.61 27.62
N ALA A 56 22.08 8.37 27.11
CA ALA A 56 21.05 9.39 26.91
C ALA A 56 19.68 8.73 26.71
N THR A 57 18.63 9.53 26.72
CA THR A 57 17.28 9.10 26.31
C THR A 57 16.90 9.90 25.08
N THR A 58 16.56 9.23 23.97
CA THR A 58 16.24 9.90 22.71
C THR A 58 15.23 9.10 21.89
N ASP A 59 14.62 9.76 20.92
CA ASP A 59 13.63 9.16 20.03
C ASP A 59 14.34 8.41 18.89
N LEU A 60 13.83 7.22 18.57
CA LEU A 60 14.36 6.38 17.49
C LEU A 60 13.27 6.07 16.48
N ARG A 61 13.67 6.01 15.22
CA ARG A 61 12.83 5.53 14.12
C ARG A 61 13.44 4.29 13.50
N PHE A 62 12.61 3.27 13.33
CA PHE A 62 12.99 2.05 12.64
C PHE A 62 12.23 1.93 11.32
N GLY A 63 12.84 1.25 10.35
CA GLY A 63 12.22 0.96 9.07
C GLY A 63 12.72 -0.37 8.52
N ILE A 64 11.80 -1.17 7.98
CA ILE A 64 12.10 -2.43 7.31
C ILE A 64 11.90 -2.23 5.82
N TYR A 65 12.90 -2.70 5.06
CA TYR A 65 12.94 -2.56 3.62
C TYR A 65 13.00 -3.94 2.97
N ILE A 66 12.19 -4.14 1.92
CA ILE A 66 12.22 -5.30 1.03
C ILE A 66 12.40 -4.75 -0.38
N ASP A 67 13.41 -5.24 -1.10
CA ASP A 67 13.73 -4.78 -2.46
C ASP A 67 13.88 -3.25 -2.58
N SER A 68 14.54 -2.64 -1.59
CA SER A 68 14.70 -1.17 -1.45
C SER A 68 13.42 -0.38 -1.18
N SER A 69 12.25 -1.02 -1.11
CA SER A 69 10.99 -0.39 -0.73
C SER A 69 10.78 -0.49 0.79
N ARG A 70 10.41 0.61 1.44
CA ARG A 70 10.09 0.60 2.88
C ARG A 70 8.70 0.01 3.10
N VAL A 71 8.65 -1.19 3.66
CA VAL A 71 7.40 -1.93 3.89
C VAL A 71 6.82 -1.70 5.30
N TRP A 72 7.64 -1.21 6.24
CA TRP A 72 7.22 -0.89 7.60
C TRP A 72 8.10 0.20 8.20
N TYR A 73 7.53 0.99 9.11
CA TYR A 73 8.27 1.90 9.97
C TYR A 73 7.50 2.15 11.27
N ALA A 74 8.23 2.46 12.33
CA ALA A 74 7.65 2.90 13.59
C ALA A 74 8.61 3.86 14.31
N ASP A 75 8.02 4.76 15.08
CA ASP A 75 8.70 5.76 15.90
C ASP A 75 8.56 5.36 17.36
N TYR A 76 9.68 5.31 18.08
CA TYR A 76 9.78 4.96 19.49
C TYR A 76 10.32 6.16 20.24
N ALA A 77 9.46 6.77 21.05
CA ALA A 77 9.85 7.91 21.87
C ALA A 77 10.64 7.45 23.09
N SER A 78 11.55 8.29 23.56
CA SER A 78 12.24 8.13 24.85
C SER A 78 12.96 6.77 25.04
N VAL A 79 13.65 6.29 24.01
CA VAL A 79 14.48 5.08 24.12
C VAL A 79 15.73 5.40 24.94
N ALA A 80 15.91 4.66 26.04
CA ALA A 80 17.05 4.81 26.93
C ALA A 80 18.29 4.08 26.39
N PHE A 81 19.41 4.78 26.37
CA PHE A 81 20.73 4.26 26.07
C PHE A 81 21.55 4.19 27.35
N SER A 82 22.12 3.02 27.62
CA SER A 82 23.05 2.81 28.74
C SER A 82 24.37 2.27 28.21
N ALA A 83 25.43 3.06 28.34
CA ALA A 83 26.76 2.74 27.81
C ALA A 83 26.69 2.29 26.33
N GLY A 84 25.93 3.03 25.52
CA GLY A 84 25.71 2.80 24.09
C GLY A 84 24.61 1.80 23.77
N ARG A 85 24.17 0.98 24.72
CA ARG A 85 23.21 -0.11 24.48
C ARG A 85 21.77 0.36 24.60
N PHE A 86 20.91 -0.14 23.71
CA PHE A 86 19.45 0.02 23.80
C PHE A 86 18.73 -1.29 23.44
N SER A 87 17.46 -1.39 23.81
CA SER A 87 16.57 -2.50 23.44
C SER A 87 15.17 -1.97 23.16
N VAL A 88 14.54 -2.43 22.08
CA VAL A 88 13.17 -2.07 21.68
C VAL A 88 12.42 -3.31 21.17
N ALA A 89 11.10 -3.34 21.35
CA ALA A 89 10.24 -4.37 20.75
C ALA A 89 9.61 -3.81 19.46
N LEU A 90 10.10 -4.27 18.31
CA LEU A 90 9.60 -3.85 17.00
C LEU A 90 8.29 -4.57 16.67
N GLY A 91 7.26 -3.85 16.23
CA GLY A 91 5.98 -4.45 15.82
C GLY A 91 5.05 -4.84 16.98
N ASP A 92 5.33 -4.37 18.19
CA ASP A 92 4.37 -4.33 19.31
C ASP A 92 3.35 -3.18 19.15
#